data_AF-A0A7S2KSL6-F1
#
_entry.id   AF-A0A7S2KSL6-F1
#
_cell.length_a   1.000
_cell.length_b   1.000
_cell.length_c   1.000
_cell.angle_alpha   90.00
_cell.angle_beta   90.00
_cell.angle_gamma   90.00
#
_symmetry.space_group_name_H-M   'P 1'
#
loop_
_entity.id
_entity.type
_entity.pdbx_description
1 polymer ?
#
loop_
_entity_poly.entity_id
_entity_poly.type
_entity_poly.pdbx_seq_one_letter_code
_entity_poly.pdbx_strand_id
1 'polypeptide(L)'
;ATVSHYGGCGVCSNAQDTATLLEHNGDLEELSYLCGVDFNLQRQEGLESTTIFQNTIQCFENMGFTSMCSVIRTQYLLANAGACRIQCAADQPWAVTPNDPDTCEKNPCIQCTDTATLQALRAFAGREQTVSGIITNIAQPCDQFPPLNLDPCPGTGALDDSTYAPSSPPNEAPSSSGFYLCHARIATAFTFLLSFGAVWLQL
;
A
#
# COMPACT_ATOMS: atom_id res chain seq x y z
N ALA A 1 11.15 -21.57 -10.37
CA ALA A 1 10.61 -20.38 -9.67
C ALA A 1 10.71 -20.64 -8.17
N THR A 2 11.41 -19.77 -7.43
CA THR A 2 11.52 -19.87 -5.96
C THR A 2 10.43 -19.04 -5.32
N VAL A 3 9.71 -19.60 -4.36
CA VAL A 3 8.70 -18.88 -3.57
C VAL A 3 9.42 -17.86 -2.70
N SER A 4 9.31 -16.58 -3.03
CA SER A 4 9.96 -15.47 -2.32
C SER A 4 9.14 -14.92 -1.14
N HIS A 5 8.04 -15.58 -0.76
CA HIS A 5 7.07 -15.02 0.19
C HIS A 5 6.63 -16.05 1.25
N TYR A 6 6.24 -15.54 2.42
CA TYR A 6 5.57 -16.29 3.49
C TYR A 6 4.11 -15.82 3.63
N GLY A 7 3.17 -16.73 3.96
CA GLY A 7 1.74 -16.43 4.17
C GLY A 7 0.80 -16.92 3.05
N GLY A 8 -0.52 -16.72 3.22
CA GLY A 8 -1.55 -17.10 2.24
C GLY A 8 -1.71 -16.08 1.12
N CYS A 9 -2.08 -16.53 -0.08
CA CYS A 9 -2.55 -15.64 -1.15
C CYS A 9 -3.92 -15.08 -0.75
N GLY A 10 -3.98 -13.78 -0.44
CA GLY A 10 -5.23 -13.09 -0.12
C GLY A 10 -5.80 -12.33 -1.31
N VAL A 11 -6.88 -11.59 -1.05
CA VAL A 11 -7.66 -10.86 -2.07
C VAL A 11 -6.80 -9.86 -2.87
N CYS A 12 -5.78 -9.27 -2.23
CA CYS A 12 -4.86 -8.31 -2.85
C CYS A 12 -3.60 -8.95 -3.47
N SER A 13 -3.52 -10.27 -3.58
CA SER A 13 -2.31 -10.98 -4.03
C SER A 13 -2.31 -11.36 -5.53
N ASN A 14 -3.17 -10.74 -6.34
CA ASN A 14 -3.17 -10.92 -7.80
C ASN A 14 -2.14 -10.01 -8.49
N ALA A 15 -1.93 -10.22 -9.79
CA ALA A 15 -0.92 -9.52 -10.57
C ALA A 15 -1.15 -8.00 -10.63
N GLN A 16 -2.41 -7.55 -10.76
CA GLN A 16 -2.76 -6.13 -10.82
C GLN A 16 -2.44 -5.44 -9.49
N ASP A 17 -2.94 -5.98 -8.38
CA ASP A 17 -2.71 -5.38 -7.07
C ASP A 17 -1.22 -5.39 -6.70
N THR A 18 -0.49 -6.44 -7.08
CA THR A 18 0.97 -6.50 -6.89
C THR A 18 1.67 -5.43 -7.74
N ALA A 19 1.24 -5.20 -8.98
CA ALA A 19 1.79 -4.14 -9.82
C ALA A 19 1.55 -2.76 -9.20
N THR A 20 0.35 -2.49 -8.69
CA THR A 20 0.02 -1.25 -7.96
C THR A 20 0.92 -1.05 -6.73
N LEU A 21 1.22 -2.11 -5.97
CA LEU A 21 2.15 -2.03 -4.84
C LEU A 21 3.59 -1.67 -5.24
N LEU A 22 4.02 -2.13 -6.41
CA LEU A 22 5.36 -1.87 -6.95
C LEU A 22 5.44 -0.48 -7.59
N GLU A 23 4.37 -0.04 -8.26
CA GLU A 23 4.26 1.28 -8.87
C GLU A 23 4.32 2.38 -7.81
N HIS A 24 3.58 2.22 -6.72
CA HIS A 24 3.55 3.16 -5.58
C HIS A 24 4.52 2.76 -4.47
N ASN A 25 5.65 2.16 -4.84
CA ASN A 25 6.67 1.80 -3.85
C ASN A 25 7.40 3.05 -3.35
N GLY A 26 7.07 3.47 -2.13
CA GLY A 26 7.66 4.65 -1.46
C GLY A 26 6.66 5.74 -1.13
N ASP A 27 5.51 5.79 -1.81
CA ASP A 27 4.46 6.80 -1.62
C ASP A 27 3.07 6.20 -1.35
N LEU A 28 2.90 4.87 -1.42
CA LEU A 28 1.62 4.21 -1.12
C LEU A 28 1.02 4.64 0.22
N GLU A 29 1.84 4.81 1.26
CA GLU A 29 1.36 5.25 2.57
C GLU A 29 0.81 6.69 2.53
N GLU A 30 1.48 7.59 1.81
CA GLU A 30 1.04 8.97 1.61
C GLU A 30 -0.26 9.02 0.78
N LEU A 31 -0.33 8.27 -0.31
CA LEU A 31 -1.54 8.17 -1.13
C LEU A 31 -2.71 7.57 -0.34
N SER A 32 -2.45 6.54 0.46
CA SER A 32 -3.47 5.94 1.35
C SER A 32 -3.94 6.93 2.42
N TYR A 33 -3.03 7.76 2.95
CA TYR A 33 -3.37 8.81 3.91
C TYR A 33 -4.29 9.85 3.29
N LEU A 34 -4.07 10.25 2.03
CA LEU A 34 -4.94 11.19 1.33
C LEU A 34 -6.38 10.66 1.17
N CYS A 35 -6.56 9.35 0.93
CA CYS A 35 -7.89 8.74 0.97
C CYS A 35 -8.55 8.86 2.36
N GLY A 36 -7.75 8.77 3.44
CA GLY A 36 -8.22 8.96 4.81
C GLY A 36 -8.57 10.42 5.13
N VAL A 37 -7.84 11.38 4.57
CA VAL A 37 -8.17 12.82 4.69
C VAL A 37 -9.50 13.09 3.99
N ASP A 38 -9.66 12.61 2.77
CA ASP A 38 -10.90 12.77 1.99
C ASP A 38 -12.10 12.13 2.70
N PHE A 39 -11.95 10.92 3.27
CA PHE A 39 -12.96 10.30 4.13
C PHE A 39 -13.42 11.23 5.26
N ASN A 40 -12.47 11.88 5.96
CA ASN A 40 -12.79 12.76 7.08
C ASN A 40 -13.46 14.07 6.64
N LEU A 41 -13.04 14.65 5.51
CA LEU A 41 -13.65 15.85 4.94
C LEU A 41 -15.11 15.59 4.54
N GLN A 42 -15.37 14.50 3.81
CA GLN A 42 -16.73 14.14 3.42
C GLN A 42 -17.64 13.89 4.64
N ARG A 43 -17.10 13.32 5.72
CA ARG A 43 -17.83 13.15 6.98
C ARG A 43 -18.20 14.50 7.62
N GLN A 44 -17.33 15.51 7.52
CA GLN A 44 -17.61 16.87 8.01
C GLN A 44 -18.64 17.61 7.14
N GLU A 45 -18.65 17.33 5.84
CA GLU A 45 -19.64 17.84 4.89
C GLU A 45 -21.03 17.18 5.05
N GLY A 46 -21.14 16.17 5.91
CA GLY A 46 -22.41 15.51 6.22
C GLY A 46 -22.85 14.50 5.16
N LEU A 47 -21.92 13.95 4.37
CA LEU A 47 -22.25 12.89 3.42
C LEU A 47 -22.67 11.61 4.16
N GLU A 48 -23.55 10.84 3.52
CA GLU A 48 -24.00 9.53 4.02
C GLU A 48 -22.82 8.55 4.13
N SER A 49 -22.76 7.78 5.21
CA SER A 49 -21.66 6.84 5.49
C SER A 49 -21.41 5.83 4.36
N THR A 50 -22.47 5.38 3.68
CA THR A 50 -22.37 4.48 2.53
C THR A 50 -21.69 5.15 1.34
N THR A 51 -22.02 6.41 1.07
CA THR A 51 -21.39 7.22 0.02
C THR A 51 -19.91 7.46 0.34
N ILE A 52 -19.59 7.84 1.58
CA ILE A 52 -18.20 8.06 2.00
C ILE A 52 -17.38 6.78 1.81
N PHE A 53 -17.92 5.63 2.25
CA PHE A 53 -17.25 4.35 2.10
C PHE A 53 -16.97 4.00 0.63
N GLN A 54 -17.94 4.22 -0.26
CA GLN A 54 -17.76 4.00 -1.70
C GLN A 54 -16.73 4.96 -2.32
N ASN A 55 -16.74 6.24 -1.92
CA ASN A 55 -15.74 7.20 -2.39
C ASN A 55 -14.33 6.81 -1.94
N THR A 56 -14.18 6.28 -0.72
CA THR A 56 -12.88 5.79 -0.23
C THR A 56 -12.43 4.51 -0.95
N ILE A 57 -13.35 3.62 -1.34
CA ILE A 57 -13.03 2.49 -2.23
C ILE A 57 -12.52 3.02 -3.57
N GLN A 58 -13.25 3.96 -4.16
CA GLN A 58 -12.88 4.56 -5.44
C GLN A 58 -11.50 5.23 -5.38
N CYS A 59 -11.13 5.83 -4.24
CA CYS A 59 -9.81 6.39 -4.02
C CYS A 59 -8.69 5.34 -4.19
N PHE A 60 -8.85 4.14 -3.64
CA PHE A 60 -7.90 3.04 -3.83
C PHE A 60 -7.96 2.44 -5.23
N GLU A 61 -9.15 2.31 -5.83
CA GLU A 61 -9.28 1.84 -7.22
C GLU A 61 -8.57 2.79 -8.19
N ASN A 62 -8.64 4.10 -7.95
CA ASN A 62 -7.94 5.12 -8.74
C ASN A 62 -6.41 5.03 -8.63
N MET A 63 -5.88 4.40 -7.57
CA MET A 63 -4.44 4.08 -7.49
C MET A 63 -4.06 2.88 -8.38
N GLY A 64 -5.03 2.06 -8.78
CA GLY A 64 -4.83 0.86 -9.60
C GLY A 64 -5.23 -0.45 -8.92
N PHE A 65 -5.70 -0.43 -7.66
CA PHE A 65 -6.15 -1.64 -6.99
C PHE A 65 -7.44 -2.19 -7.60
N THR A 66 -7.60 -3.51 -7.57
CA THR A 66 -8.87 -4.17 -7.88
C THR A 66 -9.94 -3.80 -6.86
N SER A 67 -11.21 -3.87 -7.27
CA SER A 67 -12.33 -3.47 -6.39
C SER A 67 -12.35 -4.22 -5.06
N MET A 68 -12.12 -5.54 -5.11
CA MET A 68 -12.09 -6.36 -3.89
C MET A 68 -10.90 -6.00 -2.99
N CYS A 69 -9.73 -5.70 -3.54
CA CYS A 69 -8.61 -5.24 -2.73
C CYS A 69 -8.86 -3.85 -2.13
N SER A 70 -9.48 -2.95 -2.90
CA SER A 70 -9.85 -1.61 -2.46
C SER A 70 -10.81 -1.64 -1.28
N VAL A 71 -11.80 -2.54 -1.26
CA VAL A 71 -12.67 -2.75 -0.09
C VAL A 71 -11.86 -3.09 1.16
N ILE A 72 -10.91 -4.02 1.06
CA ILE A 72 -10.08 -4.43 2.19
C ILE A 72 -9.17 -3.28 2.65
N ARG A 73 -8.56 -2.55 1.71
CA ARG A 73 -7.74 -1.36 1.99
C ARG A 73 -8.55 -0.27 2.68
N THR A 74 -9.78 -0.01 2.25
CA THR A 74 -10.69 0.94 2.92
C THR A 74 -11.01 0.49 4.34
N GLN A 75 -11.38 -0.78 4.56
CA GLN A 75 -11.66 -1.26 5.92
C GLN A 75 -10.44 -1.13 6.84
N TYR A 76 -9.26 -1.44 6.32
CA TYR A 76 -8.00 -1.27 7.05
C TYR A 76 -7.72 0.19 7.40
N LEU A 77 -7.86 1.10 6.43
CA LEU A 77 -7.73 2.54 6.66
C LEU A 77 -8.64 3.03 7.79
N LEU A 78 -9.92 2.62 7.77
CA LEU A 78 -10.89 3.01 8.79
C LEU A 78 -10.60 2.41 10.16
N ALA A 79 -10.22 1.13 10.20
CA ALA A 79 -9.81 0.48 11.44
C ALA A 79 -8.58 1.16 12.04
N ASN A 80 -7.60 1.52 11.20
CA ASN A 80 -6.36 2.16 11.65
C ASN A 80 -6.62 3.59 12.12
N ALA A 81 -7.43 4.35 11.39
CA ALA A 81 -7.87 5.68 11.79
C ALA A 81 -8.65 5.67 13.11
N GLY A 82 -9.39 4.61 13.41
CA GLY A 82 -10.08 4.44 14.68
C GLY A 82 -9.16 4.07 15.85
N ALA A 83 -8.27 3.10 15.64
CA ALA A 83 -7.45 2.51 16.70
C ALA A 83 -6.14 3.28 16.98
N CYS A 84 -5.52 3.84 15.94
CA CYS A 84 -4.16 4.37 15.99
C CYS A 84 -4.07 5.88 15.76
N ARG A 85 -5.21 6.59 15.74
CA ARG A 85 -5.28 8.04 15.47
C ARG A 85 -4.23 8.87 16.21
N ILE A 86 -4.10 8.64 17.51
CA ILE A 86 -3.21 9.43 18.37
C ILE A 86 -1.76 9.11 18.06
N GLN A 87 -1.43 7.82 17.91
CA GLN A 87 -0.06 7.38 17.64
C GLN A 87 0.41 7.82 16.25
N CYS A 88 -0.52 7.94 15.30
CA CYS A 88 -0.23 8.30 13.90
C CYS A 88 -0.53 9.77 13.57
N ALA A 89 -0.78 10.62 14.58
CA ALA A 89 -1.02 12.04 14.33
C ALA A 89 0.28 12.74 13.84
N ALA A 90 0.13 13.67 12.90
CA ALA A 90 1.27 14.34 12.25
C ALA A 90 2.09 15.24 13.20
N ASP A 91 1.53 15.59 14.36
CA ASP A 91 2.18 16.38 15.41
C ASP A 91 3.01 15.52 16.39
N GLN A 92 3.01 14.20 16.22
CA GLN A 92 3.81 13.31 17.06
C GLN A 92 5.31 13.46 16.75
N PRO A 93 6.19 13.36 17.78
CA PRO A 93 7.62 13.55 17.61
C PRO A 93 8.29 12.47 16.73
N TRP A 94 7.62 11.34 16.50
CA TRP A 94 8.10 10.23 15.67
C TRP A 94 7.48 10.18 14.27
N ALA A 95 6.69 11.18 13.87
CA ALA A 95 5.97 11.17 12.59
C ALA A 95 6.89 11.17 11.35
N VAL A 96 8.14 11.61 11.49
CA VAL A 96 9.11 11.72 10.37
C VAL A 96 10.04 10.52 10.22
N THR A 97 10.08 9.63 11.22
CA THR A 97 11.00 8.48 11.22
C THR A 97 10.21 7.19 11.44
N PRO A 98 10.13 6.29 10.44
CA PRO A 98 9.33 5.07 10.55
C PRO A 98 9.86 4.11 11.62
N ASN A 99 11.18 3.96 11.74
CA ASN A 99 11.82 3.14 12.76
C ASN A 99 13.26 3.56 13.03
N ASP A 100 13.81 3.10 14.16
CA ASP A 100 15.22 3.27 14.49
C ASP A 100 16.10 2.50 13.48
N PRO A 101 17.06 3.16 12.81
CA PRO A 101 17.86 2.52 11.77
C PRO A 101 18.88 1.50 12.30
N ASP A 102 19.30 1.61 13.55
CA ASP A 102 20.31 0.75 14.16
C ASP A 102 19.67 -0.50 14.79
N THR A 103 18.52 -0.32 15.43
CA THR A 103 17.82 -1.40 16.15
C THR A 103 16.64 -2.00 15.37
N CYS A 104 16.24 -1.36 14.25
CA CYS A 104 15.01 -1.63 13.52
C CYS A 104 13.71 -1.43 14.35
N GLU A 105 13.79 -0.85 15.55
CA GLU A 105 12.62 -0.64 16.42
C GLU A 105 11.62 0.32 15.78
N LYS A 106 10.42 -0.19 15.47
CA LYS A 106 9.33 0.56 14.84
C LYS A 106 8.86 1.72 15.70
N ASN A 107 8.45 2.82 15.10
CA ASN A 107 7.84 3.92 15.86
C ASN A 107 6.45 3.54 16.42
N PRO A 108 5.91 4.29 17.38
CA PRO A 108 4.60 3.98 17.98
C PRO A 108 3.42 3.91 17.00
N CYS A 109 3.43 4.68 15.90
CA CYS A 109 2.39 4.59 14.87
C CYS A 109 2.41 3.23 14.16
N ILE A 110 3.58 2.80 13.69
CA ILE A 110 3.75 1.53 12.99
C ILE A 110 3.51 0.37 13.95
N GLN A 111 3.99 0.44 15.20
CA GLN A 111 3.68 -0.58 16.22
C GLN A 111 2.18 -0.70 16.47
N CYS A 112 1.46 0.43 16.56
CA CYS A 112 0.00 0.41 16.72
C CYS A 112 -0.67 -0.23 15.51
N THR A 113 -0.27 0.18 14.31
CA THR A 113 -0.80 -0.32 13.04
C THR A 113 -0.61 -1.85 12.94
N ASP A 114 0.61 -2.33 13.21
CA ASP A 114 1.00 -3.74 13.27
C ASP A 114 0.10 -4.56 14.20
N THR A 115 -0.23 -4.00 15.37
CA THR A 115 -0.94 -4.74 16.43
C THR A 115 -2.45 -4.68 16.25
N ALA A 116 -3.00 -3.51 15.91
CA ALA A 116 -4.43 -3.25 15.91
C ALA A 116 -5.13 -3.70 14.62
N THR A 117 -4.42 -3.66 13.48
CA THR A 117 -5.07 -3.75 12.16
C THR A 117 -4.39 -4.70 11.19
N LEU A 118 -3.09 -4.90 11.35
CA LEU A 118 -2.29 -5.69 10.41
C LEU A 118 -2.63 -7.18 10.43
N GLN A 119 -2.94 -7.75 11.60
CA GLN A 119 -3.31 -9.17 11.68
C GLN A 119 -4.62 -9.47 10.92
N ALA A 120 -5.59 -8.55 10.99
CA ALA A 120 -6.83 -8.64 10.22
C ALA A 120 -6.57 -8.40 8.73
N LEU A 121 -5.74 -7.42 8.37
CA LEU A 121 -5.37 -7.16 6.98
C LEU A 121 -4.71 -8.38 6.35
N ARG A 122 -3.70 -8.97 6.99
CA ARG A 122 -2.99 -10.17 6.51
C ARG A 122 -3.91 -11.36 6.29
N ALA A 123 -4.95 -11.52 7.13
CA ALA A 123 -5.90 -12.61 6.99
C ALA A 123 -6.74 -12.53 5.69
N PHE A 124 -6.98 -11.32 5.18
CA PHE A 124 -7.87 -11.12 4.02
C PHE A 124 -7.16 -10.57 2.78
N ALA A 125 -6.31 -9.54 2.90
CA ALA A 125 -5.56 -8.96 1.78
C ALA A 125 -4.46 -9.91 1.28
N GLY A 126 -3.87 -10.69 2.19
CA GLY A 126 -2.70 -11.52 1.88
C GLY A 126 -1.41 -10.74 2.10
N ARG A 127 -0.51 -10.74 1.10
CA ARG A 127 0.86 -10.21 1.25
C ARG A 127 0.92 -8.69 1.38
N GLU A 128 1.80 -8.22 2.25
CA GLU A 128 2.16 -6.80 2.43
C GLU A 128 3.53 -6.50 1.83
N GLN A 129 3.84 -5.24 1.55
CA GLN A 129 5.13 -4.83 0.97
C GLN A 129 6.32 -5.32 1.80
N THR A 130 6.26 -5.16 3.13
CA THR A 130 7.33 -5.50 4.10
C THR A 130 7.70 -6.99 4.12
N VAL A 131 6.80 -7.89 3.71
CA VAL A 131 7.04 -9.35 3.65
C VAL A 131 7.03 -9.90 2.23
N SER A 132 6.97 -9.02 1.23
CA SER A 132 6.98 -9.37 -0.20
C SER A 132 8.32 -9.15 -0.88
N GLY A 133 9.37 -8.82 -0.12
CA GLY A 133 10.67 -8.43 -0.68
C GLY A 133 10.62 -7.09 -1.43
N ILE A 134 9.58 -6.28 -1.20
CA ILE A 134 9.48 -4.91 -1.69
C ILE A 134 10.22 -4.02 -0.69
N ILE A 135 11.21 -3.27 -1.17
CA ILE A 135 12.02 -2.39 -0.33
C ILE A 135 11.18 -1.17 0.04
N THR A 136 10.83 -1.04 1.31
CA THR A 136 10.13 0.13 1.87
C THR A 136 11.08 1.02 2.68
N ASN A 137 10.61 2.17 3.14
CA ASN A 137 11.31 3.04 4.08
C ASN A 137 11.32 2.51 5.53
N ILE A 138 10.67 1.38 5.82
CA ILE A 138 10.63 0.76 7.15
C ILE A 138 11.70 -0.34 7.21
N ALA A 139 12.80 -0.11 7.92
CA ALA A 139 13.85 -1.13 8.04
C ALA A 139 13.29 -2.40 8.71
N GLN A 140 13.54 -3.57 8.13
CA GLN A 140 13.15 -4.87 8.70
C GLN A 140 14.41 -5.63 9.14
N PRO A 141 14.31 -6.50 10.16
CA PRO A 141 15.37 -7.45 10.50
C PRO A 141 15.76 -8.31 9.29
N CYS A 142 17.06 -8.60 9.15
CA CYS A 142 17.61 -9.32 8.00
C CYS A 142 17.10 -10.77 7.87
N ASP A 143 16.55 -11.35 8.94
CA ASP A 143 15.99 -12.71 8.99
C ASP A 143 14.51 -12.78 8.55
N GLN A 144 13.84 -11.64 8.36
CA GLN A 144 12.46 -11.59 7.86
C GLN A 144 12.34 -11.82 6.35
N PHE A 145 13.44 -11.67 5.62
CA PHE A 145 13.49 -12.02 4.20
C PHE A 145 14.06 -13.44 4.06
N PRO A 146 13.35 -14.37 3.38
CA PRO A 146 13.97 -15.65 3.06
C PRO A 146 15.23 -15.39 2.25
N PRO A 147 16.38 -16.02 2.58
CA PRO A 147 17.57 -15.89 1.77
C PRO A 147 17.23 -16.38 0.36
N LEU A 148 17.18 -15.44 -0.59
CA LEU A 148 16.96 -15.75 -1.99
C LEU A 148 18.24 -16.41 -2.52
N ASN A 149 18.30 -17.74 -2.42
CA ASN A 149 19.25 -18.52 -3.21
C ASN A 149 18.74 -18.55 -4.65
N LEU A 150 19.05 -17.48 -5.38
CA LEU A 150 18.89 -17.43 -6.83
C LEU A 150 20.03 -18.26 -7.41
N ASP A 151 19.83 -19.57 -7.54
CA ASP A 151 20.60 -20.33 -8.52
C ASP A 151 20.20 -19.77 -9.90
N PRO A 152 21.08 -19.04 -10.61
CA PRO A 152 20.76 -18.49 -11.92
C PRO A 152 20.51 -19.60 -12.95
N CYS A 153 20.81 -20.85 -12.62
CA CYS A 153 20.73 -22.01 -13.49
C CYS A 153 20.26 -23.25 -12.70
N PRO A 154 18.99 -23.27 -12.22
CA PRO A 154 18.47 -24.42 -11.51
C PRO A 154 18.31 -25.58 -12.50
N GLY A 155 19.35 -26.42 -12.62
CA GLY A 155 19.40 -27.52 -13.59
C GLY A 155 20.55 -27.54 -14.59
N THR A 156 21.68 -26.85 -14.38
CA THR A 156 22.91 -27.10 -15.20
C THR A 156 23.62 -28.43 -14.91
N GLY A 157 22.91 -29.40 -14.31
CA GLY A 157 23.15 -30.78 -14.71
C GLY A 157 22.73 -30.92 -16.17
N ALA A 158 23.67 -30.66 -17.09
CA ALA A 158 23.59 -30.85 -18.55
C ALA A 158 22.16 -30.96 -19.10
N LEU A 159 21.57 -29.83 -19.48
CA LEU A 159 20.35 -29.83 -20.29
C LEU A 159 20.68 -30.56 -21.61
N ASP A 160 20.09 -31.74 -21.80
CA ASP A 160 20.04 -32.42 -23.09
C ASP A 160 19.24 -31.55 -24.07
N ASP A 161 19.96 -30.98 -25.03
CA ASP A 161 19.49 -30.05 -26.07
C ASP A 161 18.50 -30.69 -27.08
N SER A 162 18.04 -31.93 -26.84
CA SER A 162 17.18 -32.64 -27.79
C SER A 162 15.66 -32.46 -27.61
N THR A 163 15.18 -31.77 -26.57
CA THR A 163 13.72 -31.75 -26.27
C THR A 163 13.02 -30.39 -26.30
N TYR A 164 13.70 -29.27 -26.50
CA TYR A 164 13.04 -27.96 -26.58
C TYR A 164 12.88 -27.47 -28.02
N ALA A 165 11.88 -28.01 -28.73
CA ALA A 165 11.34 -27.35 -29.90
C ALA A 165 10.43 -26.20 -29.43
N PRO A 166 10.67 -24.93 -29.84
CA PRO A 166 9.82 -23.83 -29.44
C PRO A 166 8.44 -23.97 -30.09
N SER A 167 7.40 -24.18 -29.28
CA SER A 167 6.03 -23.92 -29.73
C SER A 167 5.87 -22.41 -29.90
N SER A 168 5.36 -22.02 -31.06
CA SER A 168 5.14 -20.66 -31.57
C SER A 168 4.67 -19.63 -30.51
N PRO A 169 5.09 -18.35 -30.63
CA PRO A 169 4.73 -17.30 -29.68
C PRO A 169 3.22 -17.04 -29.66
N PRO A 170 2.61 -16.74 -28.49
CA PRO A 170 1.23 -16.30 -28.42
C PRO A 170 1.07 -14.93 -29.10
N ASN A 171 -0.01 -14.80 -29.87
CA ASN A 171 -0.39 -13.58 -30.60
C ASN A 171 -0.58 -12.36 -29.67
N GLU A 172 -0.04 -11.25 -30.15
CA GLU A 172 -0.47 -9.84 -30.01
C GLU A 172 -0.92 -9.30 -28.64
N ALA A 173 -0.15 -8.31 -28.15
CA ALA A 173 -0.61 -7.33 -27.18
C ALA A 173 -1.72 -6.45 -27.78
N PRO A 174 -2.77 -6.06 -27.03
CA PRO A 174 -3.69 -5.04 -27.52
C PRO A 174 -2.98 -3.68 -27.55
N SER A 175 -2.99 -3.05 -28.72
CA SER A 175 -2.70 -1.63 -28.85
C SER A 175 -3.85 -0.80 -28.27
N SER A 176 -3.56 0.17 -27.42
CA SER A 176 -4.29 1.43 -27.47
C SER A 176 -3.53 2.53 -26.73
N SER A 177 -3.05 3.47 -27.55
CA SER A 177 -2.89 4.88 -27.27
C SER A 177 -3.91 5.45 -26.27
N GLY A 178 -3.40 6.12 -25.23
CA GLY A 178 -4.19 6.89 -24.27
C GLY A 178 -3.33 7.94 -23.60
N PHE A 179 -2.92 8.96 -24.37
CA PHE A 179 -2.42 10.22 -23.81
C PHE A 179 -3.61 10.92 -23.12
N TYR A 180 -3.62 10.99 -21.79
CA TYR A 180 -4.41 11.99 -21.08
C TYR A 180 -3.52 12.79 -20.15
N LEU A 181 -3.26 14.02 -20.59
CA LEU A 181 -2.79 15.14 -19.81
C LEU A 181 -3.68 15.34 -18.59
N CYS A 182 -3.09 15.38 -17.41
CA CYS A 182 -3.67 16.10 -16.27
C CYS A 182 -2.65 17.16 -15.81
N HIS A 183 -2.60 18.27 -16.54
CA HIS A 183 -2.08 19.54 -16.03
C HIS A 183 -3.24 20.38 -15.50
N ALA A 184 -2.97 21.10 -14.41
CA ALA A 184 -3.83 22.02 -13.66
C ALA A 184 -4.86 21.34 -12.74
N ARG A 185 -4.73 21.37 -11.42
CA ARG A 185 -4.61 22.58 -10.59
C ARG A 185 -3.76 22.35 -9.33
N ILE A 186 -2.46 22.59 -9.44
CA ILE A 186 -1.58 22.87 -8.30
C ILE A 186 -1.36 24.38 -8.29
N ALA A 187 -2.23 25.13 -7.60
CA ALA A 187 -1.95 26.49 -7.12
C ALA A 187 -3.24 27.09 -6.54
N THR A 188 -3.62 26.74 -5.30
CA THR A 188 -4.41 27.62 -4.41
C THR A 188 -4.62 27.08 -2.99
N ALA A 189 -4.24 25.85 -2.64
CA ALA A 189 -4.47 25.32 -1.30
C ALA A 189 -3.44 25.77 -0.23
N PHE A 190 -2.34 26.43 -0.63
CA PHE A 190 -1.24 26.79 0.30
C PHE A 190 -1.48 28.06 1.13
N THR A 191 -2.63 28.73 1.01
CA THR A 191 -2.88 30.01 1.71
C THR A 191 -3.98 29.95 2.79
N PHE A 192 -4.65 28.82 2.99
CA PHE A 192 -5.77 28.74 3.94
C PHE A 192 -5.42 28.22 5.35
N LEU A 193 -4.19 27.75 5.58
CA LEU A 193 -3.77 27.16 6.85
C LEU A 193 -3.34 28.16 7.93
N LEU A 194 -3.39 29.47 7.69
CA LEU A 194 -2.98 30.49 8.68
C LEU A 194 -4.11 31.14 9.48
N SER A 195 -5.38 30.75 9.28
CA SER A 195 -6.52 31.47 9.90
C SER A 195 -7.49 30.65 10.77
N PHE A 196 -7.23 29.36 11.05
CA PHE A 196 -8.11 28.54 11.91
C PHE A 196 -7.46 27.98 13.18
N GLY A 197 -6.35 28.56 13.62
CA GLY A 197 -5.81 28.31 14.95
C GLY A 197 -6.59 29.05 16.04
N ALA A 198 -7.85 28.69 16.31
CA ALA A 198 -8.56 29.24 17.49
C ALA A 198 -9.83 28.48 17.96
N VAL A 199 -10.25 27.37 17.34
CA VAL A 199 -11.54 26.73 17.74
C VAL A 199 -11.38 25.23 17.91
N TRP A 200 -10.49 24.83 18.83
CA TRP A 200 -10.46 23.46 19.35
C TRP A 200 -10.19 23.49 20.85
N LEU A 201 -11.09 24.13 21.60
CA LEU A 201 -11.36 23.78 22.98
C LEU A 201 -12.87 23.62 23.12
N GLN A 202 -13.26 22.47 23.68
CA GLN A 202 -14.64 22.04 24.00
C GLN A 202 -15.39 21.36 22.85
N LEU A 203 -15.22 20.04 22.76
CA LEU A 203 -16.28 19.04 23.00
C LEU A 203 -15.68 17.63 23.01
#